data_AF-A0A368FRK4-F1
#
_entry.id   AF-A0A368FRK4-F1
#
_cell.length_a   1.000
_cell.length_b   1.000
_cell.length_c   1.000
_cell.angle_alpha   90.00
_cell.angle_beta   90.00
_cell.angle_gamma   90.00
#
_symmetry.space_group_name_H-M   'P 1'
#
loop_
_entity.id
_entity.type
_entity.pdbx_description
1 polymer ?
#
loop_
_entity_poly.entity_id
_entity_poly.type
_entity_poly.pdbx_seq_one_letter_code
_entity_poly.pdbx_strand_id
1 'polypeptide(L)'
;MEHCYSFNEQPMKWVDAAKYCEDNDKVLALTETDDDQTFYAGYIQGMLSATKAWKPGVTGVWTSVRSLPNGSEPAWVAFPGSYVVDRQYWQPGEPNIYPSYDDVCVSLQQESMYRNWMSQSCDALNYVVCKRKAIDQAASQKRLAQCICPEGYGGLKCERRTGDELAQNISCATVPFEFACRNGGTIHVEYASYGAVEGYACSRNMLSVKQTCSNPNSLKTITNKCEGLTYCSIPKLTDVFPETPCPVLDELYLHYRFTCSEERQSVCASGAFYMSGRCFTINTKRKRLSQSAAQQACRKEGGYLASNIDSSMDSELSRQVVRQGKDGDAFWIDLKINSEGFPVWDDGNSLVYRH
;
A
#
# COMPACT_ATOMS: atom_id res chain seq x y z
N MET A 1 3.68 -10.47 7.26
CA MET A 1 2.27 -10.08 7.47
C MET A 1 1.41 -11.35 7.41
N GLU A 2 0.97 -11.84 8.56
CA GLU A 2 0.13 -13.05 8.67
C GLU A 2 -1.37 -12.79 8.46
N HIS A 3 -1.74 -11.57 8.07
CA HIS A 3 -3.13 -11.12 7.98
C HIS A 3 -3.40 -10.40 6.65
N CYS A 4 -4.63 -10.54 6.17
CA CYS A 4 -5.18 -9.85 5.00
C CYS A 4 -6.19 -8.80 5.46
N TYR A 5 -6.13 -7.60 4.88
CA TYR A 5 -6.95 -6.46 5.27
C TYR A 5 -7.87 -6.02 4.12
N SER A 6 -9.05 -5.51 4.47
CA SER A 6 -9.98 -4.88 3.52
C SER A 6 -10.58 -3.62 4.11
N PHE A 7 -10.61 -2.55 3.31
CA PHE A 7 -11.19 -1.26 3.67
C PHE A 7 -12.60 -1.12 3.10
N ASN A 8 -13.52 -0.59 3.90
CA ASN A 8 -14.87 -0.22 3.49
C ASN A 8 -15.07 1.29 3.65
N GLU A 9 -15.45 1.93 2.55
CA GLU A 9 -15.65 3.38 2.41
C GLU A 9 -16.98 3.89 2.96
N GLN A 10 -17.90 3.02 3.37
CA GLN A 10 -19.17 3.41 3.98
C GLN A 10 -19.00 3.58 5.49
N PRO A 11 -19.12 4.81 6.04
CA PRO A 11 -19.02 5.02 7.47
C PRO A 11 -20.19 4.39 8.20
N MET A 12 -19.91 3.78 9.34
CA MET A 12 -20.92 3.15 10.19
C MET A 12 -20.52 3.21 11.66
N LYS A 13 -21.46 2.87 12.54
CA LYS A 13 -21.23 2.77 13.99
C LYS A 13 -20.34 1.59 14.30
N TRP A 14 -19.73 1.57 15.48
CA TRP A 14 -18.78 0.51 15.85
C TRP A 14 -19.42 -0.89 15.81
N VAL A 15 -20.65 -1.03 16.34
CA VAL A 15 -21.38 -2.30 16.35
C VAL A 15 -21.69 -2.79 14.94
N ASP A 16 -22.10 -1.88 14.06
CA ASP A 16 -22.37 -2.20 12.65
C ASP A 16 -21.08 -2.57 11.91
N ALA A 17 -19.96 -1.93 12.24
CA ALA A 17 -18.64 -2.24 11.68
C ALA A 17 -18.14 -3.63 12.09
N ALA A 18 -18.30 -3.97 13.37
CA ALA A 18 -17.98 -5.29 13.89
C ALA A 18 -18.78 -6.38 13.17
N LYS A 19 -20.10 -6.18 13.06
CA LYS A 19 -21.00 -7.07 12.35
C LYS A 19 -20.66 -7.17 10.86
N TYR A 20 -20.37 -6.06 10.19
CA TYR A 20 -19.98 -6.05 8.77
C TYR A 20 -18.75 -6.92 8.52
N CYS A 21 -17.74 -6.83 9.38
CA CYS A 21 -16.55 -7.67 9.24
C CYS A 21 -16.88 -9.15 9.48
N GLU A 22 -17.68 -9.46 10.50
CA GLU A 22 -18.10 -10.83 10.85
C GLU A 22 -18.92 -11.47 9.73
N ASP A 23 -19.90 -10.76 9.17
CA ASP A 23 -20.72 -11.18 8.02
C ASP A 23 -19.87 -11.48 6.75
N ASN A 24 -18.61 -11.07 6.73
CA ASN A 24 -17.65 -11.29 5.64
C ASN A 24 -16.50 -12.25 6.01
N ASP A 25 -16.68 -13.08 7.05
CA ASP A 25 -15.69 -14.04 7.57
C ASP A 25 -14.35 -13.35 7.95
N LYS A 26 -14.46 -12.17 8.57
CA LYS A 26 -13.34 -11.34 9.03
C LYS A 26 -13.64 -10.80 10.43
N VAL A 27 -12.66 -10.11 11.00
CA VAL A 27 -12.82 -9.38 12.26
C VAL A 27 -12.41 -7.92 12.06
N LEU A 28 -12.82 -7.03 12.96
CA LEU A 28 -12.31 -5.65 12.96
C LEU A 28 -10.78 -5.65 13.14
N ALA A 29 -10.12 -4.68 12.53
CA ALA A 29 -8.69 -4.49 12.67
C ALA A 29 -8.30 -4.16 14.12
N LEU A 30 -7.26 -4.82 14.63
CA LEU A 30 -6.66 -4.56 15.94
C LEU A 30 -5.21 -4.17 15.73
N THR A 31 -4.75 -3.13 16.42
CA THR A 31 -3.33 -2.78 16.53
C THR A 31 -2.72 -3.62 17.64
N GLU A 32 -1.90 -4.61 17.28
CA GLU A 32 -1.27 -5.51 18.26
C GLU A 32 0.21 -5.18 18.43
N THR A 33 0.85 -4.68 17.37
CA THR A 33 2.28 -4.39 17.29
C THR A 33 2.57 -2.95 16.82
N ASP A 34 3.80 -2.48 17.04
CA ASP A 34 4.27 -1.19 16.49
C ASP A 34 4.28 -1.20 14.94
N ASP A 35 4.45 -2.39 14.35
CA ASP A 35 4.32 -2.60 12.90
C ASP A 35 2.89 -2.39 12.41
N ASP A 36 1.88 -2.77 13.21
CA ASP A 36 0.47 -2.52 12.87
C ASP A 36 0.16 -1.02 12.86
N GLN A 37 0.68 -0.24 13.83
CA GLN A 37 0.50 1.22 13.84
C GLN A 37 1.01 1.85 12.54
N THR A 38 2.20 1.44 12.13
CA THR A 38 2.84 1.89 10.88
C THR A 38 2.05 1.46 9.66
N PHE A 39 1.64 0.18 9.63
CA PHE A 39 0.88 -0.39 8.53
C PHE A 39 -0.46 0.34 8.34
N TYR A 40 -1.24 0.52 9.42
CA TYR A 40 -2.54 1.19 9.35
C TYR A 40 -2.42 2.64 8.90
N ALA A 41 -1.44 3.38 9.43
CA ALA A 41 -1.19 4.76 9.03
C ALA A 41 -1.03 4.89 7.50
N GLY A 42 -0.32 3.97 6.85
CA GLY A 42 -0.08 4.03 5.41
C GLY A 42 -1.23 3.44 4.60
N TYR A 43 -1.74 2.29 5.05
CA TYR A 43 -2.82 1.56 4.39
C TYR A 43 -4.11 2.38 4.34
N ILE A 44 -4.53 2.99 5.46
CA ILE A 44 -5.78 3.74 5.55
C ILE A 44 -5.71 4.99 4.68
N GLN A 45 -4.63 5.77 4.80
CA GLN A 45 -4.43 6.97 3.98
C GLN A 45 -4.50 6.63 2.49
N GLY A 46 -3.82 5.56 2.07
CA GLY A 46 -3.84 5.19 0.67
C GLY A 46 -5.16 4.60 0.18
N MET A 47 -5.92 3.93 1.03
CA MET A 47 -7.26 3.50 0.68
C MET A 47 -8.23 4.68 0.53
N LEU A 48 -8.16 5.68 1.43
CA LEU A 48 -9.01 6.88 1.37
C LEU A 48 -8.73 7.72 0.12
N SER A 49 -7.46 7.93 -0.20
CA SER A 49 -7.05 8.66 -1.40
C SER A 49 -7.41 7.92 -2.69
N ALA A 50 -7.18 6.60 -2.75
CA ALA A 50 -7.51 5.79 -3.93
C ALA A 50 -9.03 5.68 -4.20
N THR A 51 -9.85 5.63 -3.14
CA THR A 51 -11.31 5.54 -3.27
C THR A 51 -11.98 6.91 -3.42
N LYS A 52 -11.27 8.00 -3.08
CA LYS A 52 -11.85 9.34 -2.87
C LYS A 52 -13.02 9.29 -1.87
N ALA A 53 -12.91 8.42 -0.87
CA ALA A 53 -13.98 8.15 0.08
C ALA A 53 -14.19 9.26 1.13
N TRP A 54 -13.39 10.33 1.10
CA TRP A 54 -13.47 11.46 2.05
C TRP A 54 -14.88 12.02 2.16
N LYS A 55 -15.49 11.88 3.35
CA LYS A 55 -16.80 12.44 3.68
C LYS A 55 -16.65 13.53 4.74
N PRO A 56 -17.33 14.68 4.59
CA PRO A 56 -17.30 15.73 5.61
C PRO A 56 -17.73 15.18 6.98
N GLY A 57 -16.91 15.44 8.01
CA GLY A 57 -17.20 15.02 9.39
C GLY A 57 -16.85 13.58 9.74
N VAL A 58 -16.28 12.79 8.82
CA VAL A 58 -15.79 11.43 9.10
C VAL A 58 -14.28 11.40 8.92
N THR A 59 -13.57 11.32 10.05
CA THR A 59 -12.10 11.44 10.08
C THR A 59 -11.39 10.16 10.49
N GLY A 60 -12.13 9.12 10.91
CA GLY A 60 -11.53 7.96 11.55
C GLY A 60 -11.93 6.61 10.96
N VAL A 61 -11.21 5.59 11.43
CA VAL A 61 -11.44 4.17 11.14
C VAL A 61 -11.62 3.45 12.46
N TRP A 62 -12.60 2.55 12.54
CA TRP A 62 -12.80 1.73 13.72
C TRP A 62 -11.70 0.70 13.94
N THR A 63 -11.28 0.54 15.20
CA THR A 63 -10.52 -0.63 15.67
C THR A 63 -11.46 -1.65 16.30
N SER A 64 -10.99 -2.86 16.58
CA SER A 64 -11.76 -3.86 17.32
C SER A 64 -11.84 -3.63 18.82
N VAL A 65 -11.26 -2.55 19.34
CA VAL A 65 -11.20 -2.27 20.79
C VAL A 65 -12.39 -1.43 21.25
N ARG A 66 -12.97 -1.85 22.37
CA ARG A 66 -14.02 -1.13 23.11
C ARG A 66 -13.74 -1.17 24.61
N SER A 67 -14.33 -0.26 25.37
CA SER A 67 -14.30 -0.32 26.82
C SER A 67 -15.35 -1.27 27.37
N LEU A 68 -15.06 -1.80 28.56
CA LEU A 68 -16.01 -2.42 29.46
C LEU A 68 -15.83 -1.78 30.85
N PRO A 69 -16.92 -1.55 31.60
CA PRO A 69 -16.81 -1.12 33.00
C PRO A 69 -16.07 -2.17 33.83
N ASN A 70 -15.01 -1.77 34.55
CA ASN A 70 -14.25 -2.64 35.43
C ASN A 70 -13.93 -1.95 36.77
N GLY A 71 -14.95 -1.79 37.61
CA GLY A 71 -14.82 -1.08 38.88
C GLY A 71 -14.63 0.43 38.65
N SER A 72 -13.50 0.98 39.09
CA SER A 72 -13.19 2.41 38.97
C SER A 72 -12.53 2.79 37.65
N GLU A 73 -12.05 1.82 36.87
CA GLU A 73 -11.34 2.06 35.62
C GLU A 73 -11.96 1.24 34.49
N PRO A 74 -11.94 1.73 33.23
CA PRO A 74 -12.39 0.93 32.10
C PRO A 74 -11.37 -0.16 31.78
N ALA A 75 -11.86 -1.37 31.50
CA ALA A 75 -11.08 -2.39 30.82
C ALA A 75 -11.21 -2.20 29.31
N TRP A 76 -10.08 -2.05 28.61
CA TRP A 76 -10.06 -2.03 27.15
C TRP A 76 -9.95 -3.46 26.63
N VAL A 77 -10.92 -3.87 25.81
CA VAL A 77 -11.01 -5.25 25.32
C VAL A 77 -11.14 -5.32 23.81
N ALA A 78 -10.54 -6.35 23.22
CA ALA A 78 -10.64 -6.63 21.79
C ALA A 78 -11.84 -7.54 21.46
N PHE A 79 -12.50 -7.24 20.34
CA PHE A 79 -13.56 -8.04 19.72
C PHE A 79 -13.04 -8.81 18.47
N PRO A 80 -13.52 -10.03 18.15
CA PRO A 80 -14.53 -10.82 18.84
C PRO A 80 -14.05 -11.36 20.20
N GLY A 81 -14.96 -11.40 21.17
CA GLY A 81 -14.67 -11.71 22.57
C GLY A 81 -14.58 -10.45 23.44
N SER A 82 -13.89 -10.60 24.57
CA SER A 82 -13.63 -9.53 25.55
C SER A 82 -12.25 -9.73 26.19
N TYR A 83 -11.24 -9.99 25.36
CA TYR A 83 -9.86 -10.16 25.84
C TYR A 83 -9.27 -8.80 26.17
N VAL A 84 -8.77 -8.63 27.39
CA VAL A 84 -8.09 -7.40 27.81
C VAL A 84 -6.84 -7.20 26.95
N VAL A 85 -6.67 -6.00 26.40
CA VAL A 85 -5.49 -5.68 25.59
C VAL A 85 -4.32 -5.32 26.50
N ASP A 86 -3.22 -6.07 26.39
CA ASP A 86 -2.04 -5.86 27.23
C ASP A 86 -1.26 -4.59 26.84
N ARG A 87 -1.18 -4.32 25.54
CA ARG A 87 -0.48 -3.15 24.98
C ARG A 87 -1.48 -2.18 24.37
N GLN A 88 -1.41 -0.94 24.83
CA GLN A 88 -2.30 0.13 24.41
C GLN A 88 -1.53 1.16 23.59
N TYR A 89 -2.16 1.69 22.55
CA TYR A 89 -1.51 2.53 21.55
C TYR A 89 -2.10 3.96 21.52
N TRP A 90 -2.45 4.48 22.70
CA TRP A 90 -3.07 5.80 22.84
C TRP A 90 -2.22 6.92 22.27
N GLN A 91 -2.90 7.90 21.68
CA GLN A 91 -2.26 9.18 21.43
C GLN A 91 -2.06 9.96 22.75
N PRO A 92 -1.12 10.92 22.79
CA PRO A 92 -0.94 11.77 23.96
C PRO A 92 -2.25 12.48 24.35
N GLY A 93 -2.64 12.37 25.62
CA GLY A 93 -3.88 12.96 26.14
C GLY A 93 -5.10 12.04 26.10
N GLU A 94 -4.94 10.78 25.65
CA GLU A 94 -6.00 9.79 25.58
C GLU A 94 -5.77 8.57 26.49
N PRO A 95 -6.82 7.82 26.86
CA PRO A 95 -8.23 8.04 26.51
C PRO A 95 -8.84 9.30 27.16
N ASN A 96 -9.85 9.89 26.53
CA ASN A 96 -10.64 10.97 27.11
C ASN A 96 -11.40 10.49 28.35
N ILE A 97 -11.77 11.44 29.21
CA ILE A 97 -12.56 11.16 30.42
C ILE A 97 -14.05 11.22 30.06
N TYR A 98 -14.74 10.09 30.20
CA TYR A 98 -16.18 9.98 29.93
C TYR A 98 -17.00 9.87 31.22
N PRO A 99 -18.27 10.34 31.20
CA PRO A 99 -19.21 10.11 32.30
C PRO A 99 -19.52 8.62 32.52
N SER A 100 -19.53 7.83 31.45
CA SER A 100 -19.65 6.36 31.45
C SER A 100 -18.79 5.76 30.34
N TYR A 101 -18.25 4.56 30.59
CA TYR A 101 -17.47 3.76 29.65
C TYR A 101 -18.26 2.57 29.08
N ASP A 102 -19.59 2.58 29.17
CA ASP A 102 -20.43 1.54 28.58
C ASP A 102 -20.39 1.56 27.04
N ASP A 103 -20.30 2.76 26.46
CA ASP A 103 -20.39 3.00 25.01
C ASP A 103 -19.19 3.80 24.46
N VAL A 104 -17.98 3.46 24.94
CA VAL A 104 -16.73 4.06 24.44
C VAL A 104 -15.95 3.05 23.61
N CYS A 105 -15.63 3.46 22.38
CA CYS A 105 -14.96 2.65 21.38
C CYS A 105 -13.68 3.34 20.90
N VAL A 106 -12.76 2.54 20.37
CA VAL A 106 -11.45 3.02 19.94
C VAL A 106 -11.35 3.10 18.43
N SER A 107 -10.82 4.22 17.96
CA SER A 107 -10.61 4.52 16.55
C SER A 107 -9.19 4.98 16.26
N LEU A 108 -8.79 4.87 15.00
CA LEU A 108 -7.63 5.53 14.43
C LEU A 108 -8.13 6.74 13.66
N GLN A 109 -7.66 7.93 14.01
CA GLN A 109 -8.16 9.18 13.41
C GLN A 109 -7.10 9.87 12.57
N GLN A 110 -7.57 10.69 11.62
CA GLN A 110 -6.72 11.51 10.75
C GLN A 110 -5.75 12.40 11.53
N GLU A 111 -6.15 12.91 12.70
CA GLU A 111 -5.30 13.74 13.57
C GLU A 111 -3.99 13.04 13.96
N SER A 112 -4.06 11.75 14.26
CA SER A 112 -2.88 10.92 14.55
C SER A 112 -2.25 10.30 13.29
N MET A 113 -2.66 10.74 12.10
CA MET A 113 -2.38 10.08 10.81
C MET A 113 -2.75 8.59 10.81
N TYR A 114 -3.82 8.24 11.53
CA TYR A 114 -4.30 6.87 11.73
C TYR A 114 -3.29 5.94 12.41
N ARG A 115 -2.35 6.49 13.18
CA ARG A 115 -1.28 5.73 13.86
C ARG A 115 -1.65 5.34 15.28
N ASN A 116 -2.30 6.25 16.01
CA ASN A 116 -2.55 6.10 17.44
C ASN A 116 -4.05 5.99 17.74
N TRP A 117 -4.36 5.35 18.86
CA TRP A 117 -5.70 5.15 19.35
C TRP A 117 -6.28 6.44 19.92
N MET A 118 -7.55 6.66 19.58
CA MET A 118 -8.41 7.70 20.12
C MET A 118 -9.70 7.08 20.62
N SER A 119 -10.14 7.48 21.79
CA SER A 119 -11.42 7.07 22.35
C SER A 119 -12.53 8.00 21.87
N GLN A 120 -13.69 7.43 21.60
CA GLN A 120 -14.90 8.19 21.22
C GLN A 120 -16.15 7.35 21.44
N SER A 121 -17.32 7.99 21.34
CA SER A 121 -18.60 7.28 21.42
C SER A 121 -18.71 6.22 20.32
N CYS A 122 -19.16 5.01 20.67
CA CYS A 122 -19.39 3.91 19.74
C CYS A 122 -20.43 4.23 18.64
N ASP A 123 -21.27 5.25 18.85
CA ASP A 123 -22.26 5.76 17.91
C ASP A 123 -21.69 6.70 16.84
N ALA A 124 -20.43 7.11 16.97
CA ALA A 124 -19.75 7.90 15.95
C ALA A 124 -19.69 7.14 14.61
N LEU A 125 -19.66 7.87 13.51
CA LEU A 125 -19.50 7.27 12.19
C LEU A 125 -18.04 7.25 11.80
N ASN A 126 -17.50 6.06 11.52
CA ASN A 126 -16.13 5.89 11.03
C ASN A 126 -16.09 4.85 9.90
N TYR A 127 -15.06 4.93 9.07
CA TYR A 127 -14.77 3.89 8.08
C TYR A 127 -14.36 2.58 8.76
N VAL A 128 -14.29 1.49 7.98
CA VAL A 128 -14.06 0.16 8.53
C VAL A 128 -12.88 -0.50 7.86
N VAL A 129 -11.94 -1.01 8.66
CA VAL A 129 -10.91 -1.95 8.21
C VAL A 129 -11.18 -3.29 8.88
N CYS A 130 -11.41 -4.30 8.05
CA CYS A 130 -11.51 -5.69 8.50
C CYS A 130 -10.17 -6.40 8.26
N LYS A 131 -9.78 -7.28 9.18
CA LYS A 131 -8.65 -8.20 9.04
C LYS A 131 -9.10 -9.65 9.11
N ARG A 132 -8.35 -10.54 8.48
CA ARG A 132 -8.46 -12.00 8.66
C ARG A 132 -7.09 -12.62 8.58
N LYS A 133 -6.89 -13.77 9.21
CA LYS A 133 -5.66 -14.54 9.05
C LYS A 133 -5.47 -14.88 7.57
N ALA A 134 -4.26 -14.64 7.06
CA ALA A 134 -3.90 -15.04 5.71
C ALA A 134 -3.91 -16.58 5.67
N ILE A 135 -4.81 -17.16 4.87
CA ILE A 135 -4.77 -18.58 4.57
C ILE A 135 -3.77 -18.76 3.43
N ASP A 136 -2.86 -19.73 3.56
CA ASP A 136 -1.97 -20.17 2.49
C ASP A 136 -2.75 -20.87 1.37
N GLN A 137 -3.63 -20.15 0.70
CA GLN A 137 -4.15 -20.60 -0.60
C GLN A 137 -3.05 -20.40 -1.65
N ALA A 138 -3.11 -21.13 -2.76
CA ALA A 138 -2.14 -21.06 -3.87
C ALA A 138 -1.87 -19.64 -4.43
N ALA A 139 -2.71 -18.65 -4.10
CA ALA A 139 -2.45 -17.22 -4.36
C ALA A 139 -1.39 -16.59 -3.42
N SER A 140 -1.26 -17.07 -2.18
CA SER A 140 -0.22 -16.69 -1.20
C SER A 140 1.15 -17.27 -1.53
N GLN A 141 1.23 -18.41 -2.23
CA GLN A 141 2.50 -18.92 -2.79
C GLN A 141 3.17 -17.93 -3.78
N LYS A 142 2.43 -16.94 -4.28
CA LYS A 142 2.95 -15.87 -5.14
C LYS A 142 3.25 -14.55 -4.41
N ARG A 143 2.95 -14.41 -3.13
CA ARG A 143 3.36 -13.23 -2.36
C ARG A 143 4.69 -13.52 -1.68
N LEU A 144 5.76 -13.15 -2.38
CA LEU A 144 7.11 -13.17 -1.83
C LEU A 144 7.13 -12.26 -0.59
N ALA A 145 7.42 -12.84 0.58
CA ALA A 145 7.63 -12.06 1.79
C ALA A 145 8.86 -11.15 1.58
N GLN A 146 8.69 -9.86 1.84
CA GLN A 146 9.77 -8.88 1.75
C GLN A 146 10.66 -8.99 2.98
N CYS A 147 11.75 -9.73 2.88
CA CYS A 147 12.70 -9.85 3.97
C CYS A 147 13.82 -8.80 3.81
N ILE A 148 14.00 -7.99 4.87
CA ILE A 148 15.26 -7.30 5.11
C ILE A 148 16.29 -8.39 5.41
N CYS A 149 17.37 -8.42 4.63
CA CYS A 149 18.37 -9.46 4.77
C CYS A 149 19.50 -9.00 5.69
N PRO A 150 20.02 -9.89 6.56
CA PRO A 150 21.24 -9.62 7.28
C PRO A 150 22.41 -9.34 6.32
N GLU A 151 23.44 -8.65 6.82
CA GLU A 151 24.66 -8.42 6.06
C GLU A 151 25.24 -9.74 5.52
N GLY A 152 25.63 -9.72 4.23
CA GLY A 152 26.14 -10.88 3.51
C GLY A 152 25.09 -11.89 3.02
N TYR A 153 23.79 -11.59 3.16
CA TYR A 153 22.70 -12.41 2.64
C TYR A 153 21.82 -11.66 1.63
N GLY A 154 21.44 -12.29 0.53
CA GLY A 154 20.58 -11.74 -0.51
C GLY A 154 19.61 -12.77 -1.07
N GLY A 155 18.91 -12.41 -2.15
CA GLY A 155 17.82 -13.21 -2.70
C GLY A 155 16.46 -12.86 -2.12
N LEU A 156 15.41 -13.46 -2.66
CA LEU A 156 14.02 -13.11 -2.33
C LEU A 156 13.63 -13.41 -0.88
N LYS A 157 14.25 -14.42 -0.28
CA LYS A 157 14.04 -14.90 1.09
C LYS A 157 15.32 -14.84 1.93
N CYS A 158 16.31 -14.06 1.51
CA CYS A 158 17.64 -14.03 2.12
C CYS A 158 18.37 -15.39 2.06
N GLU A 159 18.09 -16.17 1.01
CA GLU A 159 18.57 -17.54 0.86
C GLU A 159 19.98 -17.65 0.25
N ARG A 160 20.49 -16.57 -0.36
CA ARG A 160 21.79 -16.54 -1.05
C ARG A 160 22.83 -15.85 -0.18
N ARG A 161 24.08 -16.32 -0.20
CA ARG A 161 25.20 -15.56 0.37
C ARG A 161 25.76 -14.60 -0.67
N THR A 162 25.84 -13.32 -0.33
CA THR A 162 26.39 -12.26 -1.19
C THR A 162 27.83 -11.89 -0.83
N GLY A 163 28.40 -12.47 0.23
CA GLY A 163 29.77 -12.12 0.67
C GLY A 163 29.82 -10.70 1.24
N ASP A 164 30.81 -9.90 0.81
CA ASP A 164 31.00 -8.51 1.24
C ASP A 164 30.15 -7.50 0.43
N GLU A 165 29.41 -7.96 -0.59
CA GLU A 165 28.52 -7.07 -1.35
C GLU A 165 27.29 -6.72 -0.51
N LEU A 166 26.94 -5.43 -0.51
CA LEU A 166 25.74 -4.90 0.13
C LEU A 166 24.52 -5.67 -0.38
N ALA A 167 23.94 -6.46 0.52
CA ALA A 167 22.71 -7.21 0.30
C ALA A 167 21.56 -6.30 -0.18
N GLN A 168 21.56 -5.03 0.23
CA GLN A 168 20.50 -4.07 0.00
C GLN A 168 21.11 -2.67 -0.13
N ASN A 169 20.47 -1.81 -0.91
CA ASN A 169 20.91 -0.45 -1.19
C ASN A 169 19.85 0.56 -0.73
N ILE A 170 20.30 1.78 -0.44
CA ILE A 170 19.45 2.88 -0.02
C ILE A 170 19.56 4.03 -1.02
N SER A 171 18.42 4.60 -1.39
CA SER A 171 18.33 5.84 -2.16
C SER A 171 17.47 6.84 -1.41
N CYS A 172 18.01 8.01 -1.10
CA CYS A 172 17.29 9.07 -0.41
C CYS A 172 16.16 9.62 -1.29
N ALA A 173 15.04 10.05 -0.67
CA ALA A 173 13.92 10.64 -1.40
C ALA A 173 14.27 11.99 -2.06
N THR A 174 15.32 12.66 -1.57
CA THR A 174 15.82 13.96 -2.06
C THR A 174 16.59 13.86 -3.38
N VAL A 175 17.03 12.66 -3.77
CA VAL A 175 17.77 12.43 -5.02
C VAL A 175 16.92 11.63 -6.01
N PRO A 176 17.07 11.88 -7.32
CA PRO A 176 16.47 11.01 -8.33
C PRO A 176 16.96 9.57 -8.16
N PHE A 177 16.05 8.62 -8.16
CA PHE A 177 16.37 7.21 -8.10
C PHE A 177 16.59 6.69 -9.52
N GLU A 178 17.75 6.07 -9.78
CA GLU A 178 18.07 5.49 -11.07
C GLU A 178 18.72 4.12 -10.88
N PHE A 179 18.32 3.15 -11.71
CA PHE A 179 18.91 1.83 -11.75
C PHE A 179 18.98 1.32 -13.18
N ALA A 180 20.14 0.78 -13.58
CA ALA A 180 20.39 0.31 -14.92
C ALA A 180 21.02 -1.09 -14.90
N CYS A 181 20.46 -2.01 -15.69
CA CYS A 181 21.11 -3.28 -15.97
C CYS A 181 22.09 -3.14 -17.14
N ARG A 182 23.31 -3.61 -16.94
CA ARG A 182 24.31 -3.70 -18.01
C ARG A 182 24.05 -4.94 -18.87
N ASN A 183 24.59 -4.95 -20.09
CA ASN A 183 24.57 -6.11 -21.01
C ASN A 183 23.18 -6.59 -21.49
N GLY A 184 22.16 -5.72 -21.47
CA GLY A 184 20.84 -6.06 -22.01
C GLY A 184 19.99 -6.98 -21.11
N GLY A 185 20.42 -7.19 -19.85
CA GLY A 185 19.59 -7.79 -18.83
C GLY A 185 18.43 -6.88 -18.42
N THR A 186 17.40 -7.47 -17.83
CA THR A 186 16.23 -6.76 -17.30
C THR A 186 16.25 -6.74 -15.78
N ILE A 187 15.73 -5.67 -15.20
CA ILE A 187 15.63 -5.46 -13.76
C ILE A 187 14.63 -6.45 -13.16
N HIS A 188 15.05 -7.12 -12.11
CA HIS A 188 14.22 -7.92 -11.23
C HIS A 188 14.23 -7.31 -9.82
N VAL A 189 13.06 -6.93 -9.33
CA VAL A 189 12.85 -6.28 -8.04
C VAL A 189 12.62 -7.35 -6.98
N GLU A 190 13.63 -7.60 -6.15
CA GLU A 190 13.54 -8.59 -5.06
C GLU A 190 12.96 -8.00 -3.77
N TYR A 191 13.25 -6.72 -3.49
CA TYR A 191 12.79 -6.02 -2.28
C TYR A 191 12.68 -4.51 -2.53
N ALA A 192 11.67 -3.86 -1.96
CA ALA A 192 11.55 -2.41 -1.93
C ALA A 192 10.69 -1.95 -0.74
N SER A 193 11.21 -1.02 0.06
CA SER A 193 10.53 -0.36 1.19
C SER A 193 10.85 1.12 1.19
N TYR A 194 9.85 1.96 0.95
CA TYR A 194 9.94 3.41 1.05
C TYR A 194 9.42 3.87 2.41
N GLY A 195 10.23 4.61 3.15
CA GLY A 195 9.88 5.04 4.51
C GLY A 195 11.08 5.58 5.28
N ALA A 196 11.05 5.42 6.60
CA ALA A 196 12.14 5.78 7.50
C ALA A 196 12.29 4.75 8.63
N VAL A 197 13.49 4.62 9.18
CA VAL A 197 13.80 3.77 10.33
C VAL A 197 14.64 4.57 11.32
N GLU A 198 14.37 4.39 12.61
CA GLU A 198 15.12 5.05 13.68
C GLU A 198 16.63 4.78 13.56
N GLY A 199 17.44 5.82 13.73
CA GLY A 199 18.90 5.73 13.69
C GLY A 199 19.52 5.84 12.28
N TYR A 200 18.71 5.92 11.23
CA TYR A 200 19.17 6.22 9.87
C TYR A 200 18.62 7.56 9.39
N ALA A 201 19.51 8.40 8.86
CA ALA A 201 19.15 9.69 8.28
C ALA A 201 19.92 9.88 6.97
N CYS A 202 19.23 10.37 5.94
CA CYS A 202 19.82 10.70 4.65
C CYS A 202 20.72 11.95 4.75
N SER A 203 20.43 12.81 5.72
CA SER A 203 21.23 13.99 6.06
C SER A 203 21.87 13.84 7.44
N ARG A 204 23.17 14.16 7.54
CA ARG A 204 23.91 14.12 8.82
C ARG A 204 23.36 15.07 9.89
N ASN A 205 22.51 16.03 9.51
CA ASN A 205 21.98 17.05 10.40
C ASN A 205 20.72 16.64 11.18
N MET A 206 20.11 15.48 10.90
CA MET A 206 18.82 15.07 11.48
C MET A 206 18.82 13.69 12.18
N LEU A 207 19.97 13.24 12.70
CA LEU A 207 20.13 11.97 13.42
C LEU A 207 19.26 11.82 14.70
N SER A 208 18.50 12.84 15.10
CA SER A 208 17.66 12.85 16.30
C SER A 208 16.18 12.47 16.05
N VAL A 209 15.74 12.23 14.82
CA VAL A 209 14.33 11.92 14.54
C VAL A 209 14.04 10.44 14.80
N LYS A 210 13.21 10.17 15.81
CA LYS A 210 12.70 8.83 16.13
C LYS A 210 11.44 8.53 15.32
N GLN A 211 11.60 8.06 14.09
CA GLN A 211 10.49 7.53 13.30
C GLN A 211 10.87 6.19 12.67
N THR A 212 9.98 5.22 12.81
CA THR A 212 10.01 3.99 12.03
C THR A 212 8.66 3.87 11.35
N CYS A 213 8.67 3.89 10.03
CA CYS A 213 7.49 3.87 9.21
C CYS A 213 7.83 3.34 7.81
N SER A 214 6.90 2.64 7.16
CA SER A 214 7.08 2.13 5.80
C SER A 214 5.77 2.20 5.05
N ASN A 215 5.83 2.58 3.77
CA ASN A 215 4.69 2.50 2.88
C ASN A 215 4.42 1.02 2.53
N PRO A 216 3.24 0.46 2.87
CA PRO A 216 2.95 -0.96 2.66
C PRO A 216 2.88 -1.38 1.18
N ASN A 217 2.74 -0.42 0.27
CA ASN A 217 2.68 -0.66 -1.17
C ASN A 217 4.05 -0.53 -1.86
N SER A 218 5.14 -0.25 -1.11
CA SER A 218 6.47 0.03 -1.64
C SER A 218 6.95 -0.95 -2.71
N LEU A 219 7.07 -2.24 -2.38
CA LEU A 219 7.48 -3.25 -3.35
C LEU A 219 6.57 -3.25 -4.57
N LYS A 220 5.26 -3.25 -4.38
CA LYS A 220 4.33 -3.30 -5.51
C LYS A 220 4.55 -2.10 -6.43
N THR A 221 4.64 -0.90 -5.88
CA THR A 221 4.86 0.33 -6.64
C THR A 221 6.20 0.31 -7.39
N ILE A 222 7.28 -0.12 -6.73
CA ILE A 222 8.60 -0.19 -7.35
C ILE A 222 8.70 -1.30 -8.39
N THR A 223 8.19 -2.50 -8.11
CA THR A 223 8.07 -3.60 -9.09
C THR A 223 7.30 -3.11 -10.31
N ASN A 224 6.17 -2.44 -10.13
CA ASN A 224 5.40 -1.91 -11.26
C ASN A 224 6.19 -0.90 -12.11
N LYS A 225 7.05 -0.10 -11.47
CA LYS A 225 7.85 0.90 -12.18
C LYS A 225 9.07 0.32 -12.87
N CYS A 226 9.79 -0.58 -12.22
CA CYS A 226 11.13 -0.98 -12.63
C CYS A 226 11.24 -2.41 -13.18
N GLU A 227 10.36 -3.33 -12.79
CA GLU A 227 10.45 -4.74 -13.19
C GLU A 227 10.44 -4.89 -14.71
N GLY A 228 11.34 -5.72 -15.24
CA GLY A 228 11.42 -6.05 -16.66
C GLY A 228 12.03 -4.93 -17.54
N LEU A 229 12.31 -3.74 -17.00
CA LEU A 229 12.98 -2.67 -17.73
C LEU A 229 14.50 -2.90 -17.74
N THR A 230 15.19 -2.38 -18.74
CA THR A 230 16.67 -2.31 -18.74
C THR A 230 17.18 -1.11 -17.94
N TYR A 231 16.35 -0.07 -17.83
CA TYR A 231 16.62 1.17 -17.12
C TYR A 231 15.37 1.65 -16.39
N CYS A 232 15.48 1.95 -15.11
CA CYS A 232 14.41 2.56 -14.30
C CYS A 232 14.91 3.91 -13.77
N SER A 233 14.14 4.97 -14.01
CA SER A 233 14.40 6.30 -13.43
C SER A 233 13.12 6.84 -12.80
N ILE A 234 13.26 7.32 -11.57
CA ILE A 234 12.21 7.94 -10.77
C ILE A 234 12.74 9.31 -10.34
N PRO A 235 12.31 10.41 -10.98
CA PRO A 235 12.83 11.74 -10.69
C PRO A 235 12.62 12.17 -9.25
N LYS A 236 11.46 11.82 -8.67
CA LYS A 236 11.08 12.13 -7.28
C LYS A 236 10.33 10.95 -6.68
N LEU A 237 10.87 10.37 -5.61
CA LEU A 237 10.21 9.26 -4.90
C LEU A 237 8.92 9.72 -4.21
N THR A 238 8.83 10.98 -3.78
CA THR A 238 7.62 11.57 -3.18
C THR A 238 6.42 11.59 -4.13
N ASP A 239 6.65 11.76 -5.43
CA ASP A 239 5.56 11.79 -6.43
C ASP A 239 5.01 10.38 -6.68
N VAL A 240 5.85 9.37 -6.46
CA VAL A 240 5.51 7.95 -6.56
C VAL A 240 4.83 7.44 -5.30
N PHE A 241 5.16 8.03 -4.15
CA PHE A 241 4.60 7.72 -2.84
C PHE A 241 3.94 8.94 -2.21
N PRO A 242 2.85 9.47 -2.82
CA PRO A 242 2.17 10.66 -2.32
C PRO A 242 1.51 10.43 -0.95
N GLU A 243 1.19 9.18 -0.64
CA GLU A 243 0.63 8.75 0.64
C GLU A 243 1.74 8.08 1.44
N THR A 244 2.17 8.70 2.54
CA THR A 244 3.18 8.11 3.42
C THR A 244 2.71 8.15 4.87
N PRO A 245 2.81 7.03 5.62
CA PRO A 245 2.58 7.02 7.06
C PRO A 245 3.61 7.82 7.85
N CYS A 246 4.68 8.26 7.20
CA CYS A 246 5.81 8.89 7.85
C CYS A 246 5.58 10.40 8.07
N PRO A 247 5.61 10.89 9.33
CA PRO A 247 5.41 12.30 9.65
C PRO A 247 6.49 13.22 9.07
N VAL A 248 7.74 12.76 9.03
CA VAL A 248 8.88 13.59 8.58
C VAL A 248 9.30 13.16 7.18
N LEU A 249 8.99 14.02 6.21
CA LEU A 249 9.18 13.75 4.77
C LEU A 249 10.65 13.88 4.32
N ASP A 250 11.42 14.76 4.96
CA ASP A 250 12.80 15.06 4.55
C ASP A 250 13.79 13.93 4.84
N GLU A 251 13.38 12.95 5.66
CA GLU A 251 14.19 11.79 6.06
C GLU A 251 13.72 10.47 5.42
N LEU A 252 12.90 10.55 4.37
CA LEU A 252 12.43 9.35 3.68
C LEU A 252 13.48 8.83 2.71
N TYR A 253 13.52 7.51 2.59
CA TYR A 253 14.39 6.83 1.64
C TYR A 253 13.73 5.56 1.12
N LEU A 254 14.15 5.15 -0.08
CA LEU A 254 13.86 3.85 -0.65
C LEU A 254 14.99 2.88 -0.28
N HIS A 255 14.66 1.89 0.53
CA HIS A 255 15.49 0.71 0.76
C HIS A 255 15.13 -0.36 -0.26
N TYR A 256 16.07 -0.84 -1.06
CA TYR A 256 15.78 -1.73 -2.20
C TYR A 256 16.85 -2.80 -2.42
N ARG A 257 16.45 -3.91 -3.06
CA ARG A 257 17.36 -4.93 -3.60
C ARG A 257 16.88 -5.31 -4.99
N PHE A 258 17.62 -4.93 -6.01
CA PHE A 258 17.35 -5.27 -7.40
C PHE A 258 18.47 -6.18 -7.92
N THR A 259 18.11 -7.11 -8.81
CA THR A 259 19.05 -7.94 -9.54
C THR A 259 18.82 -7.77 -11.04
N CYS A 260 19.82 -8.09 -11.85
CA CYS A 260 19.68 -8.12 -13.30
C CYS A 260 19.57 -9.58 -13.75
N SER A 261 18.52 -9.88 -14.49
CA SER A 261 18.31 -11.19 -15.09
C SER A 261 18.49 -11.12 -16.61
N GLU A 262 19.21 -12.10 -17.18
CA GLU A 262 19.30 -12.28 -18.64
C GLU A 262 18.12 -13.11 -19.18
N GLU A 263 17.36 -13.77 -18.30
CA GLU A 263 16.18 -14.54 -18.71
C GLU A 263 15.02 -13.58 -19.06
N ARG A 264 14.68 -13.51 -20.35
CA ARG A 264 13.50 -12.79 -20.88
C ARG A 264 12.17 -13.43 -20.49
N GLN A 265 12.00 -13.86 -19.25
CA GLN A 265 10.87 -14.68 -18.84
C GLN A 265 10.01 -14.02 -17.77
N SER A 266 9.39 -12.90 -18.11
CA SER A 266 8.02 -12.72 -17.66
C SER A 266 7.15 -13.62 -18.56
N VAL A 267 7.05 -14.90 -18.19
CA VAL A 267 6.00 -15.78 -18.73
C VAL A 267 4.68 -15.16 -18.27
N CYS A 268 4.02 -14.43 -19.16
CA CYS A 268 2.75 -13.83 -18.84
C CYS A 268 1.72 -14.92 -18.53
N ALA A 269 0.85 -14.65 -17.57
CA ALA A 269 -0.26 -15.55 -17.27
C ALA A 269 -1.09 -15.82 -18.54
N SER A 270 -1.72 -17.00 -18.61
CA SER A 270 -2.56 -17.36 -19.76
C SER A 270 -3.60 -16.28 -20.05
N GLY A 271 -3.59 -15.73 -21.27
CA GLY A 271 -4.47 -14.64 -21.70
C GLY A 271 -3.88 -13.23 -21.56
N ALA A 272 -2.70 -13.10 -20.94
CA ALA A 272 -1.92 -11.87 -20.94
C ALA A 272 -0.86 -11.90 -22.05
N PHE A 273 -0.57 -10.74 -22.63
CA PHE A 273 0.46 -10.58 -23.66
C PHE A 273 1.64 -9.77 -23.12
N TYR A 274 2.84 -10.14 -23.58
CA TYR A 274 4.08 -9.48 -23.19
C TYR A 274 4.41 -8.33 -24.14
N MET A 275 4.82 -7.20 -23.58
CA MET A 275 5.34 -6.06 -24.33
C MET A 275 6.25 -5.21 -23.46
N SER A 276 7.44 -4.86 -23.96
CA SER A 276 8.37 -3.92 -23.32
C SER A 276 8.63 -4.20 -21.82
N GLY A 277 8.92 -5.45 -21.46
CA GLY A 277 9.19 -5.83 -20.07
C GLY A 277 7.95 -6.09 -19.21
N ARG A 278 6.74 -5.91 -19.75
CA ARG A 278 5.49 -5.94 -18.97
C ARG A 278 4.47 -6.92 -19.54
N CYS A 279 3.60 -7.45 -18.68
CA CYS A 279 2.47 -8.28 -19.05
C CYS A 279 1.18 -7.47 -18.98
N PHE A 280 0.39 -7.49 -20.06
CA PHE A 280 -0.87 -6.77 -20.17
C PHE A 280 -2.04 -7.74 -20.33
N THR A 281 -3.16 -7.38 -19.71
CA THR A 281 -4.43 -8.09 -19.86
C THR A 281 -5.52 -7.09 -20.24
N ILE A 282 -6.31 -7.40 -21.26
CA ILE A 282 -7.45 -6.58 -21.65
C ILE A 282 -8.71 -7.24 -21.09
N ASN A 283 -9.40 -6.56 -20.19
CA ASN A 283 -10.63 -7.08 -19.61
C ASN A 283 -11.83 -6.71 -20.48
N THR A 284 -12.37 -7.70 -21.20
CA THR A 284 -13.54 -7.56 -22.08
C THR A 284 -14.84 -8.09 -21.46
N LYS A 285 -14.84 -8.38 -20.13
CA LYS A 285 -16.02 -8.95 -19.45
C LYS A 285 -17.18 -7.95 -19.38
N ARG A 286 -18.42 -8.47 -19.41
CA ARG A 286 -19.68 -7.74 -19.69
C ARG A 286 -20.05 -6.59 -18.74
N LYS A 287 -19.45 -6.46 -17.55
CA LYS A 287 -19.75 -5.35 -16.63
C LYS A 287 -18.70 -4.26 -16.79
N ARG A 288 -19.08 -3.16 -17.46
CA ARG A 288 -18.27 -1.94 -17.55
C ARG A 288 -18.07 -1.36 -16.15
N LEU A 289 -16.84 -0.96 -15.85
CA LEU A 289 -16.45 -0.40 -14.55
C LEU A 289 -16.17 1.10 -14.68
N SER A 290 -16.38 1.85 -13.60
CA SER A 290 -15.79 3.19 -13.47
C SER A 290 -14.26 3.08 -13.45
N GLN A 291 -13.56 4.18 -13.74
CA GLN A 291 -12.10 4.22 -13.71
C GLN A 291 -11.54 3.79 -12.33
N SER A 292 -12.15 4.26 -11.24
CA SER A 292 -11.77 3.86 -9.87
C SER A 292 -12.00 2.37 -9.60
N ALA A 293 -13.14 1.81 -10.05
CA ALA A 293 -13.44 0.39 -9.86
C ALA A 293 -12.54 -0.50 -10.73
N ALA A 294 -12.19 -0.06 -11.94
CA ALA A 294 -11.24 -0.74 -12.81
C ALA A 294 -9.84 -0.76 -12.18
N GLN A 295 -9.40 0.37 -11.61
CA GLN A 295 -8.13 0.45 -10.90
C GLN A 295 -8.09 -0.53 -9.71
N GLN A 296 -9.15 -0.57 -8.89
CA GLN A 296 -9.24 -1.54 -7.80
C GLN A 296 -9.25 -2.99 -8.28
N ALA A 297 -9.93 -3.29 -9.39
CA ALA A 297 -9.98 -4.62 -9.97
C ALA A 297 -8.58 -5.09 -10.42
N CYS A 298 -7.86 -4.26 -11.18
CA CYS A 298 -6.46 -4.54 -11.55
C CYS A 298 -5.58 -4.74 -10.31
N ARG A 299 -5.76 -3.90 -9.28
CA ARG A 299 -5.02 -4.02 -8.02
C ARG A 299 -5.25 -5.36 -7.31
N LYS A 300 -6.50 -5.88 -7.31
CA LYS A 300 -6.86 -7.18 -6.71
C LYS A 300 -6.21 -8.36 -7.43
N GLU A 301 -6.01 -8.27 -8.74
CA GLU A 301 -5.33 -9.29 -9.56
C GLU A 301 -3.80 -9.20 -9.48
N GLY A 302 -3.26 -8.28 -8.68
CA GLY A 302 -1.82 -8.06 -8.54
C GLY A 302 -1.24 -7.08 -9.57
N GLY A 303 -2.04 -6.59 -10.51
CA GLY A 303 -1.66 -5.58 -11.50
C GLY A 303 -2.10 -4.15 -11.14
N TYR A 304 -2.16 -3.31 -12.17
CA TYR A 304 -2.62 -1.92 -12.17
C TYR A 304 -3.14 -1.56 -13.58
N LEU A 305 -3.77 -0.39 -13.75
CA LEU A 305 -4.17 0.08 -15.09
C LEU A 305 -2.92 0.34 -15.93
N ALA A 306 -3.00 0.17 -17.25
CA ALA A 306 -1.84 0.38 -18.11
C ALA A 306 -1.31 1.84 -17.97
N SER A 307 -0.03 1.98 -17.63
CA SER A 307 0.65 3.26 -17.46
C SER A 307 1.94 3.33 -18.28
N ASN A 308 2.48 4.55 -18.42
CA ASN A 308 3.77 4.86 -19.05
C ASN A 308 3.85 4.31 -20.49
N ILE A 309 2.75 4.47 -21.22
CA ILE A 309 2.63 4.03 -22.60
C ILE A 309 3.43 4.99 -23.48
N ASP A 310 4.51 4.48 -24.08
CA ASP A 310 5.26 5.20 -25.12
C ASP A 310 4.67 4.97 -26.52
N SER A 311 5.23 5.62 -27.55
CA SER A 311 4.75 5.52 -28.93
C SER A 311 4.73 4.09 -29.49
N SER A 312 5.72 3.28 -29.11
CA SER A 312 5.82 1.89 -29.56
C SER A 312 4.78 1.01 -28.88
N MET A 313 4.55 1.23 -27.59
CA MET A 313 3.55 0.53 -26.80
C MET A 313 2.14 0.90 -27.22
N ASP A 314 1.88 2.18 -27.49
CA ASP A 314 0.58 2.70 -27.90
C ASP A 314 0.08 2.04 -29.20
N SER A 315 0.96 1.93 -30.19
CA SER A 315 0.67 1.30 -31.48
C SER A 315 0.25 -0.16 -31.31
N GLU A 316 0.98 -0.92 -30.49
CA GLU A 316 0.70 -2.33 -30.28
C GLU A 316 -0.50 -2.55 -29.34
N LEU A 317 -0.66 -1.74 -28.29
CA LEU A 317 -1.84 -1.78 -27.41
C LEU A 317 -3.12 -1.48 -28.20
N SER A 318 -3.10 -0.47 -29.07
CA SER A 318 -4.21 -0.15 -29.96
C SER A 318 -4.60 -1.35 -30.82
N ARG A 319 -3.61 -2.06 -31.39
CA ARG A 319 -3.85 -3.28 -32.17
C ARG A 319 -4.48 -4.40 -31.34
N GLN A 320 -4.02 -4.61 -30.11
CA GLN A 320 -4.54 -5.64 -29.20
C GLN A 320 -5.97 -5.33 -28.75
N VAL A 321 -6.23 -4.05 -28.43
CA VAL A 321 -7.55 -3.56 -28.04
C VAL A 321 -8.56 -3.74 -29.16
N VAL A 322 -8.22 -3.39 -30.40
CA VAL A 322 -9.11 -3.59 -31.57
C VAL A 322 -9.38 -5.08 -31.82
N ARG A 323 -8.40 -5.95 -31.60
CA ARG A 323 -8.56 -7.41 -31.80
C ARG A 323 -9.46 -8.07 -30.76
N GLN A 324 -9.43 -7.59 -29.52
CA GLN A 324 -10.10 -8.23 -28.39
C GLN A 324 -11.43 -7.54 -28.02
N GLY A 325 -11.54 -6.24 -28.28
CA GLY A 325 -12.73 -5.43 -28.03
C GLY A 325 -13.76 -5.46 -29.16
N LYS A 326 -14.88 -4.75 -28.96
CA LYS A 326 -15.88 -4.49 -29.99
C LYS A 326 -15.83 -3.04 -30.44
N ASP A 327 -16.44 -2.77 -31.58
CA ASP A 327 -16.56 -1.41 -32.10
C ASP A 327 -17.29 -0.51 -31.09
N GLY A 328 -16.71 0.66 -30.81
CA GLY A 328 -17.18 1.60 -29.79
C GLY A 328 -16.85 1.26 -28.33
N ASP A 329 -16.06 0.22 -28.05
CA ASP A 329 -15.54 0.01 -26.69
C ASP A 329 -14.41 1.00 -26.36
N ALA A 330 -14.39 1.48 -25.11
CA ALA A 330 -13.33 2.31 -24.56
C ALA A 330 -12.71 1.61 -23.35
N PHE A 331 -11.39 1.70 -23.23
CA PHE A 331 -10.63 1.01 -22.19
C PHE A 331 -9.93 2.03 -21.30
N TRP A 332 -10.03 1.84 -19.99
CA TRP A 332 -9.36 2.69 -19.02
C TRP A 332 -7.85 2.44 -19.03
N ILE A 333 -7.09 3.52 -19.07
CA ILE A 333 -5.66 3.56 -18.79
C ILE A 333 -5.44 4.39 -17.52
N ASP A 334 -4.21 4.38 -17.02
CA ASP A 334 -3.85 5.01 -15.74
C ASP A 334 -3.62 6.54 -15.85
N LEU A 335 -3.98 7.14 -16.98
CA LEU A 335 -3.79 8.57 -17.25
C LEU A 335 -4.93 9.40 -16.63
N LYS A 336 -4.58 10.41 -15.84
CA LYS A 336 -5.51 11.34 -15.19
C LYS A 336 -5.13 12.79 -15.46
N ILE A 337 -6.08 13.71 -15.29
CA ILE A 337 -5.82 15.15 -15.32
C ILE A 337 -5.62 15.63 -13.88
N ASN A 338 -4.50 16.31 -13.61
CA ASN A 338 -4.22 16.90 -12.30
C ASN A 338 -5.05 18.18 -12.05
N SER A 339 -4.94 18.77 -10.86
CA SER A 339 -5.65 20.01 -10.49
C SER A 339 -5.28 21.22 -11.35
N GLU A 340 -4.14 21.17 -12.04
CA GLU A 340 -3.64 22.22 -12.92
C GLU A 340 -4.05 21.99 -14.39
N GLY A 341 -4.79 20.93 -14.68
CA GLY A 341 -5.26 20.62 -16.04
C GLY A 341 -4.27 19.82 -16.90
N PHE A 342 -3.15 19.36 -16.35
CA PHE A 342 -2.15 18.59 -17.06
C PHE A 342 -2.38 17.07 -16.95
N PRO A 343 -2.16 16.31 -18.04
CA PRO A 343 -2.21 14.86 -18.02
C PRO A 343 -0.99 14.28 -17.29
N VAL A 344 -1.24 13.49 -16.27
CA VAL A 344 -0.23 12.79 -15.45
C VAL A 344 -0.63 11.34 -15.27
N TRP A 345 0.35 10.45 -15.24
CA TRP A 345 0.12 9.05 -14.86
C TRP A 345 -0.17 8.96 -13.36
N ASP A 346 -0.94 7.97 -12.90
CA ASP A 346 -1.20 7.77 -11.47
C ASP A 346 0.09 7.51 -10.67
N ASP A 347 1.13 7.04 -11.36
CA ASP A 347 2.45 6.77 -10.82
C ASP A 347 3.35 8.03 -10.71
N GLY A 348 2.83 9.22 -11.01
CA GLY A 348 3.53 10.50 -10.90
C GLY A 348 4.39 10.89 -12.10
N ASN A 349 4.55 10.02 -13.11
CA ASN A 349 5.32 10.38 -14.30
C ASN A 349 4.56 11.35 -15.20
N SER A 350 5.28 12.29 -15.79
CA SER A 350 4.73 13.18 -16.82
C SER A 350 4.46 12.41 -18.11
N LEU A 351 3.41 12.82 -18.83
CA LEU A 351 3.11 12.28 -20.14
C LEU A 351 4.19 12.70 -21.15
N VAL A 352 5.05 11.76 -21.56
CA VAL A 352 6.14 12.02 -22.51
C VAL A 352 5.70 11.88 -23.98
N TYR A 353 4.57 11.23 -24.21
CA TYR A 353 4.04 10.91 -25.53
C TYR A 353 2.53 11.15 -25.59
N ARG A 354 2.05 11.79 -26.66
CA ARG A 354 0.63 12.07 -26.90
C ARG A 354 0.31 11.66 -28.34
N HIS A 355 -0.68 10.77 -28.50
CA HIS A 355 -1.21 10.38 -29.80
C HIS A 355 -2.17 11.43 -30.36
#